data_AF-A0A7C5RBS3-F1
#
_entry.id   AF-A0A7C5RBS3-F1
#
_cell.length_a   1.000
_cell.length_b   1.000
_cell.length_c   1.000
_cell.angle_alpha   90.00
_cell.angle_beta   90.00
_cell.angle_gamma   90.00
#
_symmetry.space_group_name_H-M   'P 1'
#
loop_
_entity.id
_entity.type
_entity.pdbx_description
1 polymer ?
#
loop_
_entity_poly.entity_id
_entity_poly.type
_entity_poly.pdbx_seq_one_letter_code
_entity_poly.pdbx_strand_id
1 'polypeptide(L)'
;MSRIPVSEDLLALLQSLPDVDVDLYLDAMTRPLPETFRVNTLKLPEEVIVSFLRERGWEVERISWARHAYRANRAEREELGATVPHLFGLIYIQGPISMVPVEALDPRPGERVLDLCAAPGSKSTQIAQLMENSGVLVANDASTERIRPLISNLQRWGVMNCVVTLKDGRYFGKRMRESFDRAL
;
A
#
# COMPACT_ATOMS: atom_id res chain seq x y z
N MET A 1 18.81 -26.84 2.44
CA MET A 1 17.97 -25.69 2.05
C MET A 1 17.71 -25.83 0.56
N SER A 2 16.46 -26.00 0.13
CA SER A 2 16.17 -26.08 -1.31
C SER A 2 16.41 -24.70 -1.92
N ARG A 3 17.41 -24.59 -2.78
CA ARG A 3 17.67 -23.35 -3.52
C ARG A 3 16.43 -23.02 -4.35
N ILE A 4 16.01 -21.76 -4.33
CA ILE A 4 15.00 -21.26 -5.28
C ILE A 4 15.50 -21.61 -6.68
N PRO A 5 14.74 -22.33 -7.51
CA PRO A 5 15.15 -22.60 -8.87
C PRO A 5 15.17 -21.28 -9.65
N VAL A 6 16.35 -20.84 -10.06
CA VAL A 6 16.57 -19.61 -10.84
C VAL A 6 16.90 -20.02 -12.27
N SER A 7 16.24 -19.41 -13.26
CA SER A 7 16.56 -19.65 -14.67
C SER A 7 17.94 -19.09 -15.01
N GLU A 8 18.59 -19.67 -16.02
CA GLU A 8 19.89 -19.17 -16.50
C GLU A 8 19.79 -17.69 -16.94
N ASP A 9 18.70 -17.30 -17.60
CA ASP A 9 18.44 -15.91 -18.02
C ASP A 9 18.37 -14.94 -16.83
N LEU A 10 17.67 -15.31 -15.76
CA LEU A 10 17.55 -14.47 -14.56
C LEU A 10 18.90 -14.38 -13.83
N LEU A 11 19.66 -15.47 -13.77
CA LEU A 11 20.98 -15.47 -13.15
C LEU A 11 21.95 -14.57 -13.94
N ALA A 12 21.95 -14.68 -15.27
CA ALA A 12 22.76 -13.83 -16.14
C ALA A 12 22.39 -12.34 -15.99
N LEU A 13 21.10 -12.02 -15.89
CA LEU A 13 20.64 -10.67 -15.62
C LEU A 13 21.15 -10.17 -14.26
N LEU A 14 20.96 -10.93 -13.19
CA LEU A 14 21.39 -10.55 -11.84
C LEU A 14 22.91 -10.33 -11.76
N GLN A 15 23.69 -11.18 -12.44
CA GLN A 15 25.16 -11.04 -12.52
C GLN A 15 25.61 -9.84 -13.36
N SER A 16 24.77 -9.34 -14.27
CA SER A 16 25.07 -8.15 -15.08
C SER A 16 24.80 -6.83 -14.36
N LEU A 17 24.06 -6.85 -13.25
CA LEU A 17 23.72 -5.65 -12.49
C LEU A 17 24.91 -5.19 -11.64
N PRO A 18 25.23 -3.88 -11.61
CA PRO A 18 26.27 -3.37 -10.73
C PRO A 18 25.84 -3.53 -9.26
N ASP A 19 26.82 -3.81 -8.40
CA ASP A 19 26.67 -3.84 -6.95
C ASP A 19 25.65 -4.85 -6.38
N VAL A 20 25.34 -5.92 -7.13
CA VAL A 20 24.45 -7.00 -6.67
C VAL A 20 25.24 -8.20 -6.17
N ASP A 21 25.11 -8.51 -4.89
CA ASP A 21 25.47 -9.82 -4.34
C ASP A 21 24.32 -10.79 -4.58
N VAL A 22 24.49 -11.66 -5.58
CA VAL A 22 23.47 -12.61 -6.02
C VAL A 22 23.13 -13.63 -4.94
N ASP A 23 24.13 -14.12 -4.20
CA ASP A 23 23.90 -15.10 -3.15
C ASP A 23 23.12 -14.48 -1.99
N LEU A 24 23.48 -13.25 -1.60
CA LEU A 24 22.75 -12.50 -0.58
C LEU A 24 21.30 -12.19 -1.03
N TYR A 25 21.10 -11.81 -2.29
CA TYR A 25 19.77 -11.57 -2.85
C TYR A 25 18.90 -12.84 -2.78
N LEU A 26 19.42 -13.98 -3.24
CA LEU A 26 18.69 -15.24 -3.24
C LEU A 26 18.41 -15.72 -1.81
N ASP A 27 19.35 -15.56 -0.88
CA ASP A 27 19.10 -15.86 0.54
C ASP A 27 17.99 -14.97 1.11
N ALA A 28 18.02 -13.66 0.84
CA ALA A 28 16.99 -12.72 1.29
C ALA A 28 15.60 -13.09 0.77
N MET A 29 15.49 -13.58 -0.48
CA MET A 29 14.22 -14.04 -1.07
C MET A 29 13.64 -15.28 -0.39
N THR A 30 14.43 -16.05 0.36
CA THR A 30 13.92 -17.20 1.13
C THR A 30 13.34 -16.82 2.51
N ARG A 31 13.58 -15.58 2.96
CA ARG A 31 13.14 -15.13 4.29
C ARG A 31 11.69 -14.64 4.21
N PRO A 32 10.84 -14.97 5.19
CA PRO A 32 9.47 -14.46 5.23
C PRO A 32 9.49 -12.93 5.37
N LEU A 33 8.58 -12.26 4.66
CA LEU A 33 8.39 -10.84 4.83
C LEU A 33 7.75 -10.57 6.19
N PRO A 34 8.16 -9.49 6.89
CA PRO A 34 7.50 -9.08 8.10
C PRO A 34 6.04 -8.70 7.82
N GLU A 35 5.15 -9.02 8.75
CA GLU A 35 3.77 -8.61 8.66
C GLU A 35 3.65 -7.14 9.05
N THR A 36 3.19 -6.30 8.12
CA THR A 36 3.09 -4.86 8.32
C THR A 36 1.74 -4.31 7.88
N PHE A 37 1.31 -3.24 8.52
CA PHE A 37 0.03 -2.60 8.26
C PHE A 37 0.11 -1.08 8.43
N ARG A 38 -0.87 -0.38 7.86
CA ARG A 38 -1.12 1.05 8.07
C ARG A 38 -2.39 1.24 8.90
N VAL A 39 -2.39 2.17 9.84
CA VAL A 39 -3.61 2.58 10.57
C VAL A 39 -4.39 3.64 9.80
N ASN A 40 -5.71 3.60 9.92
CA ASN A 40 -6.62 4.53 9.25
C ASN A 40 -7.00 5.72 10.14
N THR A 41 -6.25 6.81 10.02
CA THR A 41 -6.53 8.05 10.77
C THR A 41 -7.77 8.80 10.29
N LEU A 42 -8.38 8.42 9.15
CA LEU A 42 -9.66 8.99 8.70
C LEU A 42 -10.85 8.51 9.55
N LYS A 43 -10.70 7.38 10.27
CA LYS A 43 -11.78 6.76 11.04
C LYS A 43 -11.60 6.92 12.54
N LEU A 44 -10.40 6.68 13.04
CA LEU A 44 -10.08 6.77 14.47
C LEU A 44 -8.65 7.28 14.68
N PRO A 45 -8.35 7.91 15.83
CA PRO A 45 -6.97 8.24 16.20
C PRO A 45 -6.05 7.01 16.21
N GLU A 46 -4.80 7.20 15.79
CA GLU A 46 -3.77 6.16 15.69
C GLU A 46 -3.59 5.40 17.01
N GLU A 47 -3.55 6.13 18.12
CA GLU A 47 -3.32 5.62 19.46
C GLU A 47 -4.44 4.68 19.91
N VAL A 48 -5.68 4.94 19.50
CA VAL A 48 -6.86 4.12 19.85
C VAL A 48 -6.79 2.79 19.12
N ILE A 49 -6.46 2.80 17.82
CA ILE A 49 -6.34 1.58 17.00
C ILE A 49 -5.18 0.71 17.51
N VAL A 50 -4.04 1.34 17.79
CA VAL A 50 -2.84 0.66 18.29
C VAL A 50 -3.07 0.05 19.68
N SER A 51 -3.73 0.78 20.59
CA SER A 51 -4.05 0.27 21.92
C SER A 51 -5.02 -0.92 21.84
N PHE A 52 -6.02 -0.86 20.98
CA PHE A 52 -6.96 -1.96 20.76
C PHE A 52 -6.27 -3.26 20.31
N LEU A 53 -5.24 -3.15 19.46
CA LEU A 53 -4.43 -4.29 19.01
C LEU A 53 -3.57 -4.82 20.17
N ARG A 54 -2.90 -3.94 20.92
CA ARG A 54 -2.05 -4.33 22.07
C ARG A 54 -2.83 -5.03 23.17
N GLU A 55 -4.03 -4.56 23.49
CA GLU A 55 -4.95 -5.19 24.46
C GLU A 55 -5.35 -6.62 24.05
N ARG A 56 -5.25 -6.94 22.75
CA ARG A 56 -5.51 -8.28 22.19
C ARG A 56 -4.23 -9.10 21.98
N GLY A 57 -3.12 -8.68 22.57
CA GLY A 57 -1.86 -9.43 22.57
C GLY A 57 -1.02 -9.24 21.29
N TRP A 58 -1.33 -8.25 20.45
CA TRP A 58 -0.45 -7.90 19.33
C TRP A 58 0.73 -7.04 19.80
N GLU A 59 1.94 -7.46 19.46
CA GLU A 59 3.13 -6.63 19.56
C GLU A 59 3.22 -5.75 18.31
N VAL A 60 3.15 -4.43 18.49
CA VAL A 60 3.16 -3.48 17.37
C VAL A 60 4.27 -2.45 17.54
N GLU A 61 5.14 -2.41 16.54
CA GLU A 61 6.31 -1.53 16.46
C GLU A 61 6.13 -0.54 15.30
N ARG A 62 6.35 0.76 15.56
CA ARG A 62 6.19 1.78 14.54
C ARG A 62 7.34 1.72 13.53
N ILE A 63 7.03 1.83 12.25
CA ILE A 63 8.04 1.99 11.19
C ILE A 63 8.42 3.48 11.14
N SER A 64 9.66 3.80 11.50
CA SER A 64 10.10 5.19 11.74
C SER A 64 9.98 6.12 10.53
N TRP A 65 10.11 5.59 9.32
CA TRP A 65 10.13 6.36 8.08
C TRP A 65 8.79 6.41 7.34
N ALA A 66 7.80 5.61 7.73
CA ALA A 66 6.49 5.55 7.07
C ALA A 66 5.39 6.08 8.00
N ARG A 67 4.57 7.00 7.50
CA ARG A 67 3.47 7.57 8.28
C ARG A 67 2.43 6.50 8.55
N HIS A 68 1.97 6.45 9.81
CA HIS A 68 0.88 5.57 10.24
C HIS A 68 1.16 4.07 10.06
N ALA A 69 2.42 3.68 9.89
CA ALA A 69 2.81 2.31 9.55
C ALA A 69 3.44 1.57 10.75
N TYR A 70 3.09 0.30 10.87
CA TYR A 70 3.50 -0.57 11.96
C TYR A 70 3.90 -1.95 11.44
N ARG A 71 4.88 -2.54 12.12
CA ARG A 71 5.13 -3.98 12.09
C ARG A 71 4.31 -4.62 13.18
N ALA A 72 3.63 -5.71 12.84
CA ALA A 72 2.93 -6.56 13.78
C ALA A 72 3.71 -7.84 14.00
N ASN A 73 3.82 -8.26 15.26
CA ASN A 73 4.20 -9.61 15.63
C ASN A 73 3.14 -10.13 16.61
N ARG A 74 2.87 -11.43 16.59
CA ARG A 74 2.04 -12.08 17.61
C ARG A 74 2.54 -13.49 17.87
N ALA A 75 2.39 -13.93 19.12
CA ALA A 75 2.74 -15.28 19.54
C ALA A 75 1.71 -16.36 19.08
N GLU A 76 0.52 -15.95 18.64
CA GLU A 76 -0.62 -16.83 18.31
C GLU A 76 -0.99 -16.80 16.81
N ARG A 77 -1.82 -17.78 16.39
CA ARG A 77 -2.19 -18.06 14.99
C ARG A 77 -3.26 -17.14 14.37
N GLU A 78 -3.66 -16.04 15.00
CA GLU A 78 -4.64 -15.13 14.38
C GLU A 78 -3.95 -14.24 13.33
N GLU A 79 -4.45 -14.23 12.10
CA GLU A 79 -3.95 -13.38 11.02
C GLU A 79 -4.51 -11.95 11.15
N LEU A 80 -3.72 -10.90 10.86
CA LEU A 80 -4.23 -9.53 10.89
C LEU A 80 -5.49 -9.35 10.01
N GLY A 81 -5.57 -10.09 8.91
CA GLY A 81 -6.67 -10.05 7.96
C GLY A 81 -8.02 -10.49 8.54
N ALA A 82 -8.00 -11.30 9.60
CA ALA A 82 -9.20 -11.79 10.28
C ALA A 82 -9.65 -10.85 11.42
N THR A 83 -8.83 -9.86 11.78
CA THR A 83 -9.09 -9.00 12.94
C THR A 83 -10.22 -8.00 12.68
N VAL A 84 -10.94 -7.63 13.76
CA VAL A 84 -11.97 -6.59 13.73
C VAL A 84 -11.45 -5.26 13.11
N PRO A 85 -10.25 -4.76 13.46
CA PRO A 85 -9.69 -3.58 12.81
C PRO A 85 -9.58 -3.70 11.29
N HIS A 86 -9.20 -4.86 10.75
CA HIS A 86 -9.12 -5.02 9.29
C HIS A 86 -10.52 -5.04 8.65
N LEU A 87 -11.48 -5.73 9.26
CA LEU A 87 -12.85 -5.82 8.76
C LEU A 87 -13.53 -4.45 8.68
N PHE A 88 -13.36 -3.61 9.70
CA PHE A 88 -13.90 -2.25 9.75
C PHE A 88 -13.05 -1.22 8.99
N GLY A 89 -11.96 -1.63 8.34
CA GLY A 89 -11.06 -0.73 7.60
C GLY A 89 -10.33 0.26 8.50
N LEU A 90 -10.04 -0.12 9.75
CA LEU A 90 -9.18 0.62 10.67
C LEU A 90 -7.69 0.35 10.40
N ILE A 91 -7.37 -0.79 9.77
CA ILE A 91 -6.01 -1.11 9.32
C ILE A 91 -6.00 -1.65 7.88
N TYR A 92 -4.92 -1.37 7.14
CA TYR A 92 -4.66 -1.92 5.82
C TYR A 92 -3.36 -2.73 5.87
N ILE A 93 -3.41 -4.01 5.54
CA ILE A 93 -2.21 -4.85 5.47
C ILE A 93 -1.46 -4.49 4.18
N GLN A 94 -0.28 -3.90 4.34
CA GLN A 94 0.50 -3.34 3.23
C GLN A 94 1.97 -3.58 3.55
N GLY A 95 2.71 -4.16 2.60
CA GLY A 95 4.15 -4.32 2.75
C GLY A 95 4.85 -2.95 2.77
N PRO A 96 5.97 -2.79 3.50
CA PRO A 96 6.57 -1.46 3.72
C PRO A 96 6.97 -0.79 2.40
N ILE A 97 7.56 -1.53 1.48
CA ILE A 97 7.99 -1.01 0.18
C ILE A 97 6.81 -0.48 -0.64
N SER A 98 5.60 -1.01 -0.45
CA SER A 98 4.41 -0.48 -1.13
C SER A 98 3.96 0.89 -0.60
N MET A 99 4.49 1.34 0.55
CA MET A 99 4.19 2.66 1.13
C MET A 99 5.12 3.74 0.58
N VAL A 100 6.35 3.38 0.23
CA VAL A 100 7.40 4.31 -0.23
C VAL A 100 6.97 5.23 -1.37
N PRO A 101 6.28 4.75 -2.43
CA PRO A 101 5.89 5.64 -3.52
C PRO A 101 4.97 6.77 -3.08
N VAL A 102 4.07 6.51 -2.13
CA VAL A 102 3.15 7.54 -1.61
C VAL A 102 3.85 8.45 -0.60
N GLU A 103 4.77 7.91 0.20
CA GLU A 103 5.61 8.73 1.07
C GLU A 103 6.46 9.72 0.27
N ALA A 104 7.03 9.28 -0.86
CA ALA A 104 7.78 10.13 -1.78
C ALA A 104 6.90 11.10 -2.56
N LEU A 105 5.68 10.68 -2.94
CA LEU A 105 4.69 11.55 -3.59
C LEU A 105 4.25 12.70 -2.69
N ASP A 106 4.08 12.42 -1.40
CA ASP A 106 3.70 13.36 -0.34
C ASP A 106 2.49 14.25 -0.68
N PRO A 107 1.32 13.64 -1.00
CA PRO A 107 0.13 14.38 -1.37
C PRO A 107 -0.40 15.21 -0.20
N ARG A 108 -0.91 16.41 -0.52
CA ARG A 108 -1.41 17.37 0.46
C ARG A 108 -2.94 17.49 0.40
N PRO A 109 -3.61 17.80 1.52
CA PRO A 109 -5.02 18.14 1.51
C PRO A 109 -5.34 19.24 0.50
N GLY A 110 -6.39 19.04 -0.30
CA GLY A 110 -6.85 20.00 -1.30
C GLY A 110 -6.25 19.83 -2.71
N GLU A 111 -5.19 19.03 -2.88
CA GLU A 111 -4.59 18.76 -4.19
C GLU A 111 -5.46 17.84 -5.07
N ARG A 112 -5.20 17.85 -6.37
CA ARG A 112 -5.73 16.88 -7.34
C ARG A 112 -4.65 15.84 -7.65
N VAL A 113 -4.87 14.61 -7.21
CA VAL A 113 -3.90 13.51 -7.34
C VAL A 113 -4.45 12.44 -8.26
N LEU A 114 -3.62 11.94 -9.17
CA LEU A 114 -3.91 10.80 -10.03
C LEU A 114 -3.15 9.56 -9.54
N ASP A 115 -3.84 8.43 -9.40
CA ASP A 115 -3.24 7.10 -9.25
C ASP A 115 -3.61 6.29 -10.50
N LEU A 116 -2.65 6.08 -11.40
CA LEU A 116 -2.87 5.52 -12.74
C LEU A 116 -3.18 4.03 -12.74
N CYS A 117 -2.68 3.30 -11.74
CA CYS A 117 -2.72 1.84 -11.62
C CYS A 117 -3.14 1.45 -10.20
N ALA A 118 -4.29 1.98 -9.78
CA ALA A 118 -4.76 2.05 -8.42
C ALA A 118 -5.09 0.69 -7.80
N ALA A 119 -5.57 -0.29 -8.57
CA ALA A 119 -6.06 -1.52 -7.97
C ALA A 119 -4.92 -2.35 -7.34
N PRO A 120 -5.16 -3.05 -6.22
CA PRO A 120 -6.43 -3.16 -5.49
C PRO A 120 -6.72 -2.01 -4.49
N GLY A 121 -5.93 -0.94 -4.45
CA GLY A 121 -6.25 0.30 -3.70
C GLY A 121 -5.38 0.62 -2.50
N SER A 122 -4.31 -0.14 -2.23
CA SER A 122 -3.45 0.10 -1.06
C SER A 122 -2.79 1.49 -1.05
N LYS A 123 -2.30 1.94 -2.23
CA LYS A 123 -1.68 3.26 -2.40
C LYS A 123 -2.72 4.37 -2.49
N SER A 124 -3.82 4.14 -3.20
CA SER A 124 -4.92 5.12 -3.32
C SER A 124 -5.54 5.43 -1.96
N THR A 125 -5.73 4.43 -1.10
CA THR A 125 -6.19 4.66 0.29
C THR A 125 -5.16 5.42 1.12
N GLN A 126 -3.86 5.22 0.86
CA GLN A 126 -2.78 5.97 1.52
C GLN A 126 -2.81 7.43 1.10
N ILE A 127 -2.94 7.69 -0.20
CA ILE A 127 -3.06 9.03 -0.76
C ILE A 127 -4.26 9.74 -0.13
N ALA A 128 -5.44 9.11 -0.15
CA ALA A 128 -6.65 9.70 0.41
C ALA A 128 -6.53 10.02 1.91
N GLN A 129 -5.85 9.17 2.68
CA GLN A 129 -5.57 9.40 4.10
C GLN A 129 -4.66 10.61 4.32
N LEU A 130 -3.57 10.73 3.56
CA LEU A 130 -2.65 11.88 3.66
C LEU A 130 -3.27 13.18 3.15
N MET A 131 -4.23 13.09 2.23
CA MET A 131 -5.05 14.21 1.78
C MET A 131 -6.19 14.54 2.75
N GLU A 132 -6.35 13.80 3.84
CA GLU A 132 -7.40 14.00 4.85
C GLU A 132 -8.82 14.05 4.25
N ASN A 133 -9.09 13.21 3.23
CA ASN A 133 -10.35 13.23 2.48
C ASN A 133 -10.69 14.61 1.85
N SER A 134 -9.69 15.48 1.61
CA SER A 134 -9.84 16.79 0.96
C SER A 134 -9.23 16.79 -0.45
N GLY A 135 -9.67 17.68 -1.34
CA GLY A 135 -9.22 17.71 -2.74
C GLY A 135 -9.87 16.63 -3.60
N VAL A 136 -9.16 16.12 -4.61
CA VAL A 136 -9.67 15.09 -5.52
C VAL A 136 -8.60 14.03 -5.78
N LEU A 137 -8.93 12.77 -5.50
CA LEU A 137 -8.16 11.62 -5.92
C LEU A 137 -8.85 10.98 -7.14
N VAL A 138 -8.13 10.80 -8.25
CA VAL A 138 -8.58 9.95 -9.36
C VAL A 138 -7.84 8.62 -9.29
N ALA A 139 -8.56 7.55 -8.96
CA ALA A 139 -8.02 6.20 -8.92
C ALA A 139 -8.42 5.45 -10.20
N ASN A 140 -7.45 5.15 -11.05
CA ASN A 140 -7.66 4.48 -12.33
C ASN A 140 -7.09 3.05 -12.30
N ASP A 141 -7.77 2.10 -12.94
CA ASP A 141 -7.15 0.84 -13.36
C ASP A 141 -7.71 0.46 -14.73
N ALA A 142 -6.94 -0.26 -15.56
CA ALA A 142 -7.40 -0.70 -16.86
C ALA A 142 -8.17 -2.03 -16.81
N SER A 143 -8.07 -2.78 -15.69
CA SER A 143 -8.70 -4.08 -15.52
C SER A 143 -10.07 -3.99 -14.87
N THR A 144 -11.11 -4.42 -15.60
CA THR A 144 -12.49 -4.52 -15.10
C THR A 144 -12.61 -5.38 -13.86
N GLU A 145 -11.85 -6.48 -13.79
CA GLU A 145 -11.84 -7.41 -12.66
C GLU A 145 -11.28 -6.74 -11.40
N ARG A 146 -10.20 -5.96 -11.56
CA ARG A 146 -9.47 -5.34 -10.43
C ARG A 146 -10.15 -4.05 -9.91
N ILE A 147 -11.09 -3.47 -10.66
CA ILE A 147 -11.88 -2.32 -10.18
C ILE A 147 -12.77 -2.68 -8.98
N ARG A 148 -13.34 -3.89 -8.94
CA ARG A 148 -14.22 -4.31 -7.83
C ARG A 148 -13.49 -4.30 -6.47
N PRO A 149 -12.32 -4.96 -6.31
CA PRO A 149 -11.58 -4.88 -5.05
C PRO A 149 -11.07 -3.46 -4.75
N LEU A 150 -10.74 -2.66 -5.77
CA LEU A 150 -10.40 -1.23 -5.58
C LEU A 150 -11.55 -0.46 -4.91
N ILE A 151 -12.76 -0.53 -5.47
CA ILE A 151 -13.94 0.14 -4.91
C ILE A 151 -14.22 -0.38 -3.50
N SER A 152 -14.20 -1.69 -3.30
CA SER A 152 -14.43 -2.30 -1.99
C SER A 152 -13.44 -1.81 -0.94
N ASN A 153 -12.16 -1.69 -1.30
CA ASN A 153 -11.12 -1.22 -0.38
C ASN A 153 -11.26 0.27 -0.08
N LEU A 154 -11.54 1.11 -1.08
CA LEU A 154 -11.78 2.54 -0.87
C LEU A 154 -12.99 2.80 0.03
N GLN A 155 -14.09 2.09 -0.20
CA GLN A 155 -15.30 2.18 0.62
C GLN A 155 -15.06 1.68 2.04
N ARG A 156 -14.44 0.50 2.20
CA ARG A 156 -14.08 -0.03 3.52
C ARG A 156 -13.14 0.92 4.26
N TRP A 157 -12.22 1.58 3.57
CA TRP A 157 -11.32 2.58 4.15
C TRP A 157 -12.01 3.90 4.50
N GLY A 158 -13.18 4.19 3.95
CA GLY A 158 -13.88 5.46 4.18
C GLY A 158 -13.30 6.62 3.36
N VAL A 159 -12.81 6.34 2.16
CA VAL A 159 -12.37 7.37 1.23
C VAL A 159 -13.57 8.08 0.63
N MET A 160 -13.60 9.42 0.74
CA MET A 160 -14.72 10.27 0.33
C MET A 160 -14.39 11.19 -0.85
N ASN A 161 -13.11 11.44 -1.11
CA ASN A 161 -12.63 12.37 -2.14
C ASN A 161 -12.16 11.67 -3.43
N CYS A 162 -12.58 10.43 -3.68
CA CYS A 162 -12.05 9.60 -4.77
C CYS A 162 -13.05 9.40 -5.91
N VAL A 163 -12.59 9.59 -7.15
CA VAL A 163 -13.27 9.22 -8.38
C VAL A 163 -12.58 7.98 -8.95
N VAL A 164 -13.31 6.87 -9.06
CA VAL A 164 -12.79 5.63 -9.65
C VAL A 164 -13.06 5.63 -11.15
N THR A 165 -12.03 5.34 -11.95
CA THR A 165 -12.12 5.29 -13.42
C THR A 165 -11.58 3.97 -13.97
N LEU A 166 -12.14 3.53 -15.10
CA LEU A 166 -11.69 2.37 -15.85
C LEU A 166 -11.22 2.83 -17.23
N LYS A 167 -9.94 3.18 -17.33
CA LYS A 167 -9.31 3.67 -18.57
C LYS A 167 -7.91 3.11 -18.74
N ASP A 168 -7.49 3.06 -20.00
CA ASP A 168 -6.07 2.98 -20.33
C ASP A 168 -5.36 4.23 -19.78
N GLY A 169 -4.27 4.06 -19.04
CA GLY A 169 -3.54 5.18 -18.43
C GLY A 169 -3.09 6.26 -19.42
N ARG A 170 -2.85 5.88 -20.69
CA ARG A 170 -2.49 6.81 -21.78
C ARG A 170 -3.59 7.82 -22.09
N TYR A 171 -4.83 7.57 -21.64
CA TYR A 171 -5.94 8.51 -21.74
C TYR A 171 -5.64 9.83 -21.04
N PHE A 172 -5.10 9.79 -19.81
CA PHE A 172 -4.88 10.98 -18.99
C PHE A 172 -3.83 11.91 -19.60
N GLY A 173 -2.70 11.38 -20.07
CA GLY A 173 -1.67 12.18 -20.74
C GLY A 173 -2.10 12.82 -22.07
N LYS A 174 -3.20 12.32 -22.68
CA LYS A 174 -3.75 12.87 -23.94
C LYS A 174 -4.89 13.86 -23.70
N ARG A 175 -5.73 13.64 -22.68
CA ARG A 175 -6.99 14.36 -22.48
C ARG A 175 -7.02 15.24 -21.23
N MET A 176 -6.12 15.02 -20.28
CA MET A 176 -6.07 15.71 -18.98
C MET A 176 -4.64 16.14 -18.65
N ARG A 177 -3.98 16.78 -19.62
CA ARG A 177 -2.63 17.33 -19.44
C ARG A 177 -2.66 18.41 -18.36
N GLU A 178 -1.62 18.42 -17.52
CA GLU A 178 -1.39 19.44 -16.49
C GLU A 178 -2.61 19.69 -15.57
N SER A 179 -3.45 18.66 -15.42
CA SER A 179 -4.71 18.74 -14.67
C SER A 179 -4.58 18.25 -13.23
N PHE A 180 -3.44 17.63 -12.89
CA PHE A 180 -3.15 17.04 -11.60
C PHE A 180 -1.91 17.69 -11.02
N ASP A 181 -1.96 17.95 -9.71
CA ASP A 181 -0.84 18.50 -8.97
C ASP A 181 0.21 17.41 -8.70
N ARG A 182 -0.22 16.14 -8.60
CA ARG A 182 0.63 14.95 -8.45
C ARG A 182 0.06 13.74 -9.19
N ALA A 183 0.94 12.83 -9.61
CA ALA A 183 0.54 11.57 -10.23
C ALA A 183 1.41 10.40 -9.73
N LEU A 184 0.78 9.26 -9.50
CA LEU A 184 1.37 7.98 -9.10
C LEU A 184 1.12 6.91 -10.16
#